data_AF-A0A090SKV1-F1
#
_entry.id   AF-A0A090SKV1-F1
#
_cell.length_a   1.000
_cell.length_b   1.000
_cell.length_c   1.000
_cell.angle_alpha   90.00
_cell.angle_beta   90.00
_cell.angle_gamma   90.00
#
_symmetry.space_group_name_H-M   'P 1'
#
loop_
_entity.id
_entity.type
_entity.pdbx_description
1 polymer ?
#
loop_
_entity_poly.entity_id
_entity_poly.type
_entity_poly.pdbx_seq_one_letter_code
_entity_poly.pdbx_strand_id
1 'polypeptide(L)'
;MDEKVMKKQTIVVALGGNALLKRGEPLEAEVQRHNIEVAVNTISKIAEQYNVVLVHGNGPQVGLLALQGLEYKKVNPYPRCAGQ
;
A
#
# COMPACT_ATOMS: atom_id res chain seq x y z
N MET A 1 -14.58 39.69 12.16
CA MET A 1 -14.47 38.31 12.67
C MET A 1 -13.87 37.50 11.53
N ASP A 2 -12.54 37.44 11.45
CA ASP A 2 -11.86 36.67 10.42
C ASP A 2 -11.73 35.22 10.90
N GLU A 3 -12.70 34.40 10.52
CA GLU A 3 -12.52 32.94 10.46
C GLU A 3 -11.52 32.66 9.32
N LYS A 4 -10.23 32.89 9.57
CA LYS A 4 -9.19 32.24 8.79
C LYS A 4 -9.39 30.75 9.02
N VAL A 5 -10.11 30.08 8.12
CA VAL A 5 -10.18 28.62 8.07
C VAL A 5 -8.75 28.12 8.12
N MET A 6 -8.31 27.63 9.29
CA MET A 6 -6.95 27.16 9.46
C MET A 6 -6.78 25.97 8.53
N LYS A 7 -6.06 26.21 7.44
CA LYS A 7 -5.80 25.21 6.42
C LYS A 7 -4.98 24.09 7.09
N LYS A 8 -5.58 22.92 7.29
CA LYS A 8 -4.87 21.75 7.82
C LYS A 8 -3.62 21.52 6.98
N GLN A 9 -2.46 21.44 7.64
CA GLN A 9 -1.21 21.18 6.93
C GLN A 9 -1.29 19.81 6.25
N THR A 10 -0.69 19.71 5.06
CA THR A 10 -0.66 18.45 4.30
C THR A 10 0.60 17.68 4.65
N ILE A 11 0.44 16.40 4.94
CA ILE A 11 1.55 15.49 5.19
C ILE A 11 1.46 14.28 4.26
N VAL A 12 2.62 13.73 3.91
CA VAL A 12 2.70 12.49 3.14
C VAL A 12 3.20 11.38 4.07
N VAL A 13 2.43 10.30 4.16
CA VAL A 13 2.76 9.11 4.94
C VAL A 13 3.10 7.99 3.97
N ALA A 14 4.34 7.53 3.99
CA ALA A 14 4.80 6.42 3.16
C ALA A 14 4.86 5.13 3.99
N LEU A 15 3.95 4.20 3.71
CA LEU A 15 3.95 2.86 4.27
C LEU A 15 4.89 1.96 3.46
N GLY A 16 5.82 1.29 4.13
CA GLY A 16 6.62 0.24 3.49
C GLY A 16 5.73 -0.89 2.96
N GLY A 17 6.14 -1.58 1.88
CA GLY A 17 5.37 -2.73 1.35
C GLY A 17 5.17 -3.86 2.39
N ASN A 18 6.06 -3.95 3.37
CA ASN A 18 5.98 -4.89 4.49
C ASN A 18 5.00 -4.46 5.61
N ALA A 19 4.45 -3.24 5.53
CA ALA A 19 3.44 -2.75 6.47
C ALA A 19 2.04 -3.30 6.15
N LEU A 20 1.81 -3.71 4.90
CA LEU A 20 0.55 -4.31 4.44
C LEU A 20 0.59 -5.85 4.49
N LEU A 21 1.76 -6.44 4.34
CA LEU A 21 2.02 -7.88 4.40
C LEU A 21 3.36 -8.12 5.06
N LYS A 22 3.37 -8.74 6.24
CA LYS A 22 4.63 -9.03 6.93
C LYS A 22 5.32 -10.22 6.27
N ARG A 23 6.64 -10.27 6.41
CA ARG A 23 7.44 -11.38 5.86
C ARG A 23 6.99 -12.70 6.50
N GLY A 24 6.61 -13.67 5.68
CA GLY A 24 6.16 -14.99 6.12
C GLY A 24 4.65 -15.11 6.35
N GLU A 25 3.88 -14.03 6.18
CA GLU A 25 2.43 -14.12 6.15
C GLU A 25 1.92 -14.67 4.81
N PRO A 26 0.81 -15.43 4.81
CA PRO A 26 0.14 -15.82 3.57
C PRO A 26 -0.24 -14.59 2.74
N LEU A 27 -0.01 -14.66 1.44
CA LEU A 27 -0.39 -13.65 0.46
C LEU A 27 -1.90 -13.70 0.17
N GLU A 28 -2.71 -13.58 1.23
CA GLU A 28 -4.16 -13.66 1.19
C GLU A 28 -4.79 -12.28 1.39
N ALA A 29 -5.98 -12.07 0.83
CA ALA A 29 -6.70 -10.81 0.92
C ALA A 29 -7.11 -10.48 2.37
N GLU A 30 -7.53 -11.48 3.14
CA GLU A 30 -7.96 -11.30 4.54
C GLU A 30 -6.80 -10.88 5.44
N VAL A 31 -5.60 -11.47 5.25
CA VAL A 31 -4.40 -11.10 6.00
C VAL A 31 -3.98 -9.66 5.69
N GLN A 32 -4.03 -9.26 4.42
CA GLN A 32 -3.80 -7.87 4.01
C GLN A 32 -4.79 -6.91 4.65
N ARG A 33 -6.08 -7.27 4.66
CA ARG A 33 -7.14 -6.45 5.26
C ARG A 33 -6.89 -6.23 6.75
N HIS A 34 -6.56 -7.29 7.48
CA HIS A 34 -6.25 -7.20 8.90
C HIS A 34 -5.06 -6.27 9.19
N ASN A 35 -3.96 -6.40 8.42
CA ASN A 35 -2.80 -5.52 8.59
C ASN A 35 -3.11 -4.06 8.25
N ILE A 36 -3.95 -3.81 7.23
CA ILE A 36 -4.43 -2.47 6.89
C ILE A 36 -5.23 -1.87 8.04
N GLU A 37 -6.14 -2.62 8.66
CA GLU A 37 -6.95 -2.15 9.78
C GLU A 37 -6.08 -1.67 10.96
N VAL A 38 -5.01 -2.41 11.26
CA VAL A 38 -4.02 -2.02 12.29
C VAL A 38 -3.30 -0.71 11.90
N ALA A 39 -2.86 -0.58 10.65
CA ALA A 39 -2.20 0.64 10.19
C ALA A 39 -3.14 1.86 10.19
N VAL A 40 -4.40 1.67 9.77
CA VAL A 40 -5.43 2.71 9.71
C VAL A 40 -5.73 3.28 11.10
N ASN A 41 -5.73 2.47 12.15
CA ASN A 41 -5.95 2.95 13.52
C ASN A 41 -4.94 4.00 13.99
N THR A 42 -3.73 3.99 13.44
CA THR A 42 -2.71 4.99 13.75
C THR A 42 -2.83 6.20 12.84
N ILE A 43 -3.09 5.97 11.55
CA ILE A 43 -3.23 7.02 10.53
C ILE A 43 -4.48 7.89 10.80
N SER A 44 -5.57 7.30 11.30
CA SER A 44 -6.82 8.02 11.59
C SER A 44 -6.61 9.17 12.57
N LYS A 45 -5.83 8.96 13.63
CA LYS A 45 -5.47 9.99 14.62
C LYS A 45 -4.68 11.15 13.99
N ILE A 46 -3.88 10.87 12.96
CA ILE A 46 -3.11 11.89 12.26
C ILE A 46 -4.03 12.67 11.29
N ALA A 47 -4.98 11.99 10.66
CA ALA A 47 -5.97 12.59 9.76
C ALA A 47 -6.96 13.54 10.47
N GLU A 48 -7.12 13.41 11.78
CA GLU A 48 -7.88 14.39 12.58
C GLU A 48 -7.27 15.79 12.51
N GLN A 49 -5.94 15.89 12.47
CA GLN A 49 -5.21 17.16 12.53
C GLN A 49 -4.66 17.63 11.17
N TYR A 50 -4.33 16.70 10.28
CA TYR A 50 -3.66 16.98 9.01
C TYR A 50 -4.46 16.48 7.80
N ASN A 51 -4.20 17.07 6.63
CA ASN A 51 -4.56 16.44 5.37
C ASN A 51 -3.53 15.36 5.07
N VAL A 52 -3.94 14.10 4.98
CA VAL A 52 -3.04 12.96 4.85
C VAL A 52 -3.05 12.43 3.42
N VAL A 53 -1.88 12.38 2.79
CA VAL A 53 -1.63 11.62 1.56
C VAL A 53 -0.94 10.33 1.96
N LEU A 54 -1.59 9.18 1.73
CA LEU A 54 -1.04 7.88 2.04
C LEU A 54 -0.48 7.23 0.77
N VAL A 55 0.78 6.79 0.82
CA VAL A 55 1.42 6.03 -0.26
C VAL A 55 1.94 4.71 0.29
N HIS A 56 2.00 3.68 -0.53
CA HIS A 56 2.55 2.38 -0.13
C HIS A 56 3.31 1.70 -1.27
N GLY A 57 4.21 0.78 -0.92
CA GLY A 57 4.83 -0.14 -1.89
C GLY A 57 3.89 -1.31 -2.23
N ASN A 58 4.00 -1.85 -3.45
CA ASN A 58 3.22 -3.00 -3.95
C ASN A 58 4.08 -4.25 -4.22
N GLY A 59 5.28 -4.32 -3.64
CA GLY A 59 6.29 -5.36 -3.92
C GLY A 59 5.77 -6.79 -3.75
N PRO A 60 5.16 -7.15 -2.61
CA PRO A 60 4.57 -8.49 -2.41
C PRO A 60 3.50 -8.82 -3.44
N GLN A 61 2.63 -7.87 -3.79
CA GLN A 61 1.54 -8.04 -4.74
C GLN A 61 2.06 -8.29 -6.15
N VAL A 62 3.05 -7.50 -6.59
CA VAL A 62 3.70 -7.68 -7.90
C VAL A 62 4.50 -8.99 -7.94
N GLY A 63 5.13 -9.38 -6.83
CA GLY A 63 5.83 -10.66 -6.71
C GLY A 63 4.91 -11.86 -6.90
N LEU A 64 3.72 -11.84 -6.27
CA LEU A 64 2.73 -12.91 -6.45
C LEU A 64 2.23 -12.98 -7.90
N LEU A 65 1.93 -11.84 -8.51
CA LEU A 65 1.52 -11.78 -9.92
C LEU A 65 2.61 -12.32 -10.85
N ALA A 66 3.88 -12.02 -10.55
CA ALA A 66 5.00 -12.56 -11.31
C ALA A 66 5.10 -14.10 -11.18
N LEU A 67 4.91 -14.65 -9.98
CA LEU A 67 4.88 -16.10 -9.74
C LEU A 67 3.72 -16.77 -10.50
N GLN A 68 2.52 -16.19 -10.46
CA GLN A 68 1.37 -16.68 -11.22
C GLN A 68 1.62 -16.66 -12.74
N GLY A 69 2.30 -15.62 -13.23
CA GLY A 69 2.69 -15.51 -14.64
C GLY A 69 3.72 -16.55 -15.09
N LEU A 70 4.63 -16.97 -14.19
CA LEU A 70 5.58 -18.06 -14.47
C LEU A 70 4.88 -19.43 -14.56
N GLU A 71 3.83 -19.64 -13.78
CA GLU A 71 3.03 -20.88 -13.80
C GLU A 71 2.04 -20.94 -14.98
N TYR A 72 1.61 -19.78 -15.50
CA TYR A 72 0.66 -19.70 -16.61
C TYR A 72 1.36 -19.88 -17.98
N LYS A 73 1.38 -21.10 -18.51
CA LYS A 73 2.08 -21.46 -19.76
C LYS A 73 1.31 -21.18 -21.07
N LYS A 74 0.07 -20.69 -21.00
CA LYS A 74 -0.85 -20.69 -22.15
C LYS A 74 -0.68 -19.48 -23.08
N VAL A 75 -0.04 -18.42 -22.61
CA VAL A 75 0.28 -17.22 -23.40
C VAL A 75 1.68 -16.74 -23.05
N ASN A 76 2.39 -16.16 -24.01
CA ASN A 76 3.68 -15.56 -23.74
C ASN A 76 3.55 -14.44 -22.69
N PRO A 77 4.48 -14.33 -21.74
CA PRO A 77 4.47 -13.26 -20.75
C PRO A 77 4.45 -11.89 -21.42
N TYR A 78 3.61 -10.99 -20.91
CA TYR A 78 3.57 -9.60 -21.38
C TYR A 78 4.94 -8.96 -21.15
N PRO A 79 5.50 -8.19 -22.12
CA PRO A 79 6.79 -7.54 -21.94
C PRO A 79 6.68 -6.56 -20.76
N ARG A 80 7.32 -6.91 -19.65
CA ARG A 80 7.47 -5.98 -18.52
C ARG A 80 8.47 -4.91 -18.92
N CYS A 81 8.23 -3.68 -18.47
CA CYS A 81 9.27 -2.65 -18.40
C CYS A 81 10.30 -3.04 -17.32
N ALA A 82 11.07 -4.10 -17.58
CA ALA A 82 12.26 -4.43 -16.82
C ALA A 82 13.44 -4.01 -17.70
N GLY A 83 13.99 -2.83 -17.42
CA GLY A 83 15.40 -2.61 -17.74
C GLY A 83 16.20 -3.64 -16.96
N GLN A 84 17.04 -4.36 -17.70
CA GLN A 84 18.25 -5.11 -17.33
C GLN A 84 18.48 -5.42 -15.84
#